data_AF-A0A7X1BRW4-F1
#
_entry.id   AF-A0A7X1BRW4-F1
#
_cell.length_a   1.000
_cell.length_b   1.000
_cell.length_c   1.000
_cell.angle_alpha   90.00
_cell.angle_beta   90.00
_cell.angle_gamma   90.00
#
_symmetry.space_group_name_H-M   'P 1'
#
loop_
_entity.id
_entity.type
_entity.pdbx_description
1 polymer ?
#
loop_
_entity_poly.entity_id
_entity_poly.type
_entity_poly.pdbx_seq_one_letter_code
_entity_poly.pdbx_strand_id
1 'polypeptide(L)'
;MITREGLYASSDTLGAMGDAIEALLIDRGNSQQQSCSAANRIVVGISNRLGGCQGYMPEHRERAPKAVCFLHELTESIEQALETIPYFCSQAEILSPAITECLRKTFSGVNIYIPMGASKNTFDRNAKVLADFYQGTSIFELSKKHKRSIQCIYQIIAAERKKNKAQRDMKQGQI
;
A
#
# COMPACT_ATOMS: atom_id res chain seq x y z
N MET A 1 -10.82 6.32 3.20
CA MET A 1 -9.59 5.72 3.76
C MET A 1 -9.18 4.62 2.81
N ILE A 2 -7.92 4.53 2.38
CA ILE A 2 -7.51 3.45 1.49
C ILE A 2 -7.58 2.12 2.25
N THR A 3 -8.05 1.06 1.60
CA THR A 3 -8.02 -0.29 2.16
C THR A 3 -6.74 -1.01 1.76
N ARG A 4 -6.45 -2.14 2.42
CA ARG A 4 -5.36 -3.03 2.07
C ARG A 4 -5.36 -3.40 0.59
N GLU A 5 -6.52 -3.79 0.09
CA GLU A 5 -6.73 -4.17 -1.30
C GLU A 5 -6.55 -2.99 -2.23
N GLY A 6 -6.84 -1.77 -1.78
CA GLY A 6 -6.58 -0.56 -2.55
C GLY A 6 -5.09 -0.25 -2.71
N LEU A 7 -4.27 -0.60 -1.71
CA LEU A 7 -2.81 -0.53 -1.85
C LEU A 7 -2.32 -1.57 -2.85
N TYR A 8 -2.75 -2.83 -2.75
CA TYR A 8 -2.41 -3.88 -3.71
C TYR A 8 -2.87 -3.56 -5.14
N ALA A 9 -4.06 -2.96 -5.30
CA ALA A 9 -4.53 -2.50 -6.61
C ALA A 9 -3.68 -1.35 -7.19
N SER A 10 -2.92 -0.65 -6.35
CA SER A 10 -2.01 0.42 -6.76
C SER A 10 -0.60 -0.09 -7.02
N SER A 11 -0.10 -1.03 -6.20
CA SER A 11 1.17 -1.74 -6.37
C SER A 11 1.30 -2.86 -5.35
N ASP A 12 1.85 -3.99 -5.78
CA ASP A 12 2.21 -5.10 -4.90
C ASP A 12 3.19 -4.67 -3.80
N THR A 13 4.14 -3.76 -4.10
CA THR A 13 5.07 -3.20 -3.12
C THR A 13 4.34 -2.48 -1.99
N LEU A 14 3.32 -1.67 -2.33
CA LEU A 14 2.56 -0.91 -1.33
C LEU A 14 1.68 -1.83 -0.48
N GLY A 15 1.07 -2.83 -1.10
CA GLY A 15 0.33 -3.87 -0.39
C GLY A 15 1.21 -4.64 0.59
N ALA A 16 2.36 -5.12 0.13
CA ALA A 16 3.31 -5.86 0.96
C ALA A 16 3.91 -5.00 2.08
N MET A 17 4.21 -3.71 1.82
CA MET A 17 4.68 -2.77 2.85
C MET A 17 3.72 -2.70 4.02
N GLY A 18 2.44 -2.50 3.75
CA GLY A 18 1.52 -2.40 4.86
C GLY A 18 1.38 -3.74 5.59
N ASP A 19 1.55 -4.91 4.93
CA ASP A 19 1.30 -6.22 5.56
C ASP A 19 2.39 -6.46 6.61
N ALA A 20 3.63 -6.11 6.25
CA ALA A 20 4.76 -6.09 7.17
C ALA A 20 4.55 -5.09 8.32
N ILE A 21 4.01 -3.89 8.05
CA ILE A 21 3.73 -2.89 9.10
C ILE A 21 2.61 -3.37 10.02
N GLU A 22 1.53 -3.90 9.47
CA GLU A 22 0.40 -4.41 10.25
C GLU A 22 0.83 -5.56 11.15
N ALA A 23 1.59 -6.53 10.62
CA ALA A 23 2.15 -7.63 11.40
C ALA A 23 3.04 -7.13 12.55
N LEU A 24 3.90 -6.15 12.30
CA LEU A 24 4.75 -5.54 13.34
C LEU A 24 3.91 -4.85 14.44
N LEU A 25 2.86 -4.12 14.06
CA LEU A 25 2.01 -3.43 15.03
C LEU A 25 1.20 -4.41 15.88
N ILE A 26 0.72 -5.51 15.28
CA ILE A 26 0.02 -6.59 16.00
C ILE A 26 0.98 -7.28 16.98
N ASP A 27 2.20 -7.60 16.57
CA ASP A 27 3.24 -8.19 17.43
C ASP A 27 3.56 -7.30 18.65
N ARG A 28 3.45 -5.98 18.48
CA ARG A 28 3.58 -4.99 19.56
C ARG A 28 2.33 -4.81 20.42
N GLY A 29 1.32 -5.66 20.28
CA GLY A 29 0.12 -5.70 21.13
C GLY A 29 -1.01 -4.76 20.72
N ASN A 30 -0.97 -4.17 19.52
CA ASN A 30 -2.07 -3.34 19.03
C ASN A 30 -3.22 -4.20 18.50
N SER A 31 -4.46 -3.72 18.60
CA SER A 31 -5.61 -4.43 18.02
C SER A 31 -5.47 -4.54 16.50
N GLN A 32 -6.05 -5.60 15.93
CA GLN A 32 -5.98 -5.83 14.48
C GLN A 32 -6.58 -4.66 13.68
N GLN A 33 -7.71 -4.09 14.13
CA GLN A 33 -8.36 -2.98 13.45
C GLN A 33 -7.52 -1.69 13.49
N GLN A 34 -6.88 -1.38 14.62
CA GLN A 34 -5.97 -0.23 14.74
C GLN A 34 -4.72 -0.44 13.87
N SER A 35 -4.13 -1.63 13.92
CA SER A 35 -2.92 -1.98 13.17
C SER A 35 -3.15 -1.89 11.66
N CYS A 36 -4.25 -2.47 11.15
CA CYS A 36 -4.60 -2.40 9.73
C CYS A 36 -4.82 -0.94 9.26
N SER A 37 -5.58 -0.17 10.03
CA SER A 37 -5.87 1.24 9.72
C SER A 37 -4.60 2.10 9.71
N ALA A 38 -3.74 1.93 10.72
CA ALA A 38 -2.49 2.65 10.82
C ALA A 38 -1.50 2.26 9.73
N ALA A 39 -1.32 0.96 9.47
CA ALA A 39 -0.44 0.47 8.41
C ALA A 39 -0.81 1.09 7.05
N ASN A 40 -2.10 1.08 6.70
CA ASN A 40 -2.57 1.65 5.45
C ASN A 40 -2.32 3.17 5.36
N ARG A 41 -2.49 3.90 6.47
CA ARG A 41 -2.17 5.34 6.54
C ARG A 41 -0.68 5.61 6.40
N ILE A 42 0.17 4.80 7.04
CA ILE A 42 1.62 4.93 6.97
C ILE A 42 2.10 4.71 5.53
N VAL A 43 1.62 3.66 4.85
CA VAL A 43 1.97 3.40 3.44
C VAL A 43 1.54 4.55 2.53
N VAL A 44 0.37 5.14 2.77
CA VAL A 44 -0.06 6.34 2.02
C VAL A 44 0.87 7.52 2.29
N GLY A 45 1.29 7.72 3.54
CA GLY A 45 2.29 8.73 3.90
C GLY A 45 3.60 8.55 3.13
N ILE A 46 4.14 7.33 3.14
CA ILE A 46 5.33 6.94 2.38
C ILE A 46 5.15 7.24 0.90
N SER A 47 4.06 6.80 0.29
CA SER A 47 3.78 7.01 -1.14
C SER A 47 3.59 8.49 -1.52
N ASN A 48 3.05 9.31 -0.62
CA ASN A 48 2.87 10.74 -0.87
C ASN A 48 4.20 11.50 -0.84
N ARG A 49 5.15 11.06 -0.01
CA ARG A 49 6.43 11.76 0.19
C ARG A 49 7.55 11.23 -0.70
N LEU A 50 7.64 9.91 -0.85
CA LEU A 50 8.66 9.19 -1.61
C LEU A 50 8.14 8.63 -2.95
N GLY A 51 6.95 9.07 -3.36
CA GLY A 51 6.34 8.66 -4.61
C GLY A 51 7.20 9.01 -5.82
N GLY A 52 7.44 8.03 -6.70
CA GLY A 52 8.30 8.17 -7.87
C GLY A 52 9.76 7.79 -7.62
N CYS A 53 10.16 7.52 -6.37
CA CYS A 53 11.52 7.11 -6.03
C CYS A 53 11.76 5.62 -6.30
N GLN A 54 12.99 5.30 -6.69
CA GLN A 54 13.54 3.94 -6.62
C GLN A 54 14.56 3.89 -5.48
N GLY A 55 14.32 3.00 -4.52
CA GLY A 55 15.17 2.84 -3.35
C GLY A 55 15.71 1.42 -3.25
N TYR A 56 17.02 1.29 -3.08
CA TYR A 56 17.64 0.01 -2.75
C TYR A 56 17.45 -0.28 -1.26
N MET A 57 16.97 -1.48 -0.93
CA MET A 57 16.84 -1.97 0.44
C MET A 57 18.05 -2.85 0.78
N PRO A 58 19.05 -2.34 1.52
CA PRO A 58 20.31 -3.04 1.69
C PRO A 58 20.19 -4.18 2.71
N GLU A 59 20.90 -5.28 2.49
CA GLU A 59 21.03 -6.39 3.45
C GLU A 59 21.75 -5.96 4.74
N HIS A 60 22.76 -5.09 4.59
CA HIS A 60 23.53 -4.50 5.69
C HIS A 60 23.60 -2.98 5.53
N ARG A 61 23.42 -2.23 6.62
CA ARG A 61 23.38 -0.76 6.60
C ARG A 61 24.70 -0.13 6.13
N GLU A 62 25.83 -0.75 6.43
CA GLU A 62 27.15 -0.10 6.29
C GLU A 62 27.73 -0.11 4.86
N ARG A 63 27.14 -0.86 3.92
CA ARG A 63 27.78 -1.14 2.62
C ARG A 63 27.35 -0.24 1.45
N ALA A 64 26.45 0.73 1.68
CA ALA A 64 25.94 1.59 0.59
C ALA A 64 25.42 2.96 1.09
N PRO A 65 26.21 4.05 0.96
CA PRO A 65 25.83 5.38 1.43
C PRO A 65 24.48 5.88 0.88
N LYS A 66 24.20 5.65 -0.42
CA LYS A 66 22.90 6.02 -1.02
C LYS A 66 21.73 5.24 -0.44
N ALA A 67 21.94 3.97 -0.09
CA ALA A 67 20.91 3.15 0.53
C ALA A 67 20.65 3.58 1.98
N VAL A 68 21.69 4.01 2.70
CA VAL A 68 21.57 4.61 4.03
C VAL A 68 20.73 5.90 3.97
N CYS A 69 21.03 6.81 3.04
CA CYS A 69 20.24 8.03 2.85
C CYS A 69 18.76 7.70 2.58
N PHE A 70 18.49 6.73 1.70
CA PHE A 70 17.12 6.30 1.43
C PHE A 70 16.41 5.75 2.68
N LEU A 71 17.09 4.96 3.52
CA LEU A 71 16.52 4.47 4.78
C LEU A 71 16.22 5.61 5.77
N HIS A 72 17.04 6.67 5.80
CA HIS A 72 16.75 7.86 6.59
C HIS A 72 15.51 8.59 6.07
N GLU A 73 15.43 8.86 4.77
CA GLU A 73 14.25 9.49 4.14
C GLU A 73 12.97 8.68 4.36
N LEU A 74 13.07 7.35 4.31
CA LEU A 74 11.97 6.43 4.62
C LEU A 74 11.53 6.56 6.07
N THR A 75 12.48 6.62 7.02
CA THR A 75 12.21 6.79 8.44
C THR A 75 11.48 8.10 8.73
N GLU A 76 11.98 9.22 8.19
CA GLU A 76 11.32 10.53 8.33
C GLU A 76 9.90 10.51 7.75
N SER A 77 9.71 9.84 6.61
CA SER A 77 8.38 9.75 6.00
C SER A 77 7.40 8.92 6.83
N ILE A 78 7.89 7.88 7.51
CA ILE A 78 7.07 7.06 8.41
C ILE A 78 6.73 7.85 9.67
N GLU A 79 7.71 8.55 10.24
CA GLU A 79 7.53 9.38 11.43
C GLU A 79 6.43 10.43 11.23
N GLN A 80 6.53 11.21 10.14
CA GLN A 80 5.50 12.19 9.79
C GLN A 80 4.13 11.54 9.57
N ALA A 81 4.08 10.33 9.03
CA ALA A 81 2.80 9.62 8.88
C ALA A 81 2.23 9.20 10.24
N LEU A 82 3.07 8.74 11.17
CA LEU A 82 2.69 8.36 12.53
C LEU A 82 2.19 9.55 13.36
N GLU A 83 2.78 10.74 13.18
CA GLU A 83 2.33 11.98 13.83
C GLU A 83 0.88 12.33 13.51
N THR A 84 0.40 11.96 12.30
CA THR A 84 -1.00 12.18 11.91
C THR A 84 -1.99 11.14 12.50
N ILE A 85 -1.49 10.13 13.21
CA ILE A 85 -2.29 9.05 13.79
C ILE A 85 -2.41 9.28 15.31
N PRO A 86 -3.61 9.62 15.84
CA PRO A 86 -3.77 10.12 17.21
C PRO A 86 -3.23 9.21 18.33
N TYR A 87 -3.18 7.90 18.12
CA TYR A 87 -2.71 6.91 19.11
C TYR A 87 -1.25 6.49 18.92
N PHE A 88 -0.59 6.94 17.84
CA PHE A 88 0.84 6.66 17.59
C PHE A 88 1.72 7.90 17.58
N CYS A 89 1.15 9.11 17.65
CA CYS A 89 1.93 10.35 17.60
C CYS A 89 3.01 10.43 18.70
N SER A 90 2.71 10.02 19.93
CA SER A 90 3.66 10.01 21.05
C SER A 90 4.74 8.93 20.94
N GLN A 91 4.59 7.98 20.01
CA GLN A 91 5.51 6.88 19.77
C GLN A 91 6.20 6.99 18.40
N ALA A 92 6.00 8.09 17.67
CA ALA A 92 6.47 8.23 16.29
C ALA A 92 7.99 8.05 16.17
N GLU A 93 8.76 8.68 17.06
CA GLU A 93 10.24 8.59 17.12
C GLU A 93 10.74 7.15 17.37
N ILE A 94 9.99 6.34 18.14
CA ILE A 94 10.36 4.96 18.47
C ILE A 94 9.88 3.97 17.40
N LEU A 95 8.69 4.20 16.84
CA LEU A 95 8.07 3.31 15.86
C LEU A 95 8.63 3.52 14.46
N SER A 96 9.03 4.74 14.09
CA SER A 96 9.53 5.02 12.73
C SER A 96 10.78 4.19 12.38
N PRO A 97 11.82 4.08 13.23
CA PRO A 97 13.01 3.30 12.90
C PRO A 97 12.73 1.80 12.94
N ALA A 98 11.83 1.36 13.82
CA ALA A 98 11.40 -0.03 13.92
C ALA A 98 10.63 -0.48 12.67
N ILE A 99 9.74 0.37 12.16
CA ILE A 99 9.02 0.13 10.91
C ILE A 99 9.98 0.16 9.72
N THR A 100 10.88 1.14 9.63
CA THR A 100 11.91 1.17 8.57
C THR A 100 12.72 -0.13 8.56
N GLU A 101 13.15 -0.61 9.72
CA GLU A 101 13.91 -1.85 9.82
C GLU A 101 13.07 -3.08 9.42
N CYS A 102 11.78 -3.11 9.78
CA CYS A 102 10.85 -4.15 9.34
C CYS A 102 10.73 -4.18 7.80
N LEU A 103 10.54 -3.01 7.18
CA LEU A 103 10.46 -2.89 5.72
C LEU A 103 11.78 -3.27 5.06
N ARG A 104 12.92 -2.82 5.60
CA ARG A 104 14.25 -3.18 5.09
C ARG A 104 14.46 -4.69 5.09
N LYS A 105 14.07 -5.39 6.18
CA LYS A 105 14.15 -6.85 6.25
C LYS A 105 13.20 -7.53 5.26
N THR A 106 11.98 -7.02 5.13
CA THR A 106 10.95 -7.56 4.22
C THR A 106 11.39 -7.49 2.76
N PHE A 107 12.05 -6.40 2.37
CA PHE A 107 12.50 -6.15 1.00
C PHE A 107 14.03 -6.23 0.88
N SER A 108 14.69 -6.98 1.74
CA SER A 108 16.15 -7.02 1.79
C SER A 108 16.76 -7.50 0.47
N GLY A 109 17.78 -6.80 -0.02
CA GLY A 109 18.52 -7.16 -1.22
C GLY A 109 17.84 -6.77 -2.54
N VAL A 110 16.71 -6.06 -2.50
CA VAL A 110 16.00 -5.64 -3.73
C VAL A 110 15.89 -4.12 -3.88
N ASN A 111 15.80 -3.68 -5.13
CA ASN A 111 15.36 -2.32 -5.46
C ASN A 111 13.83 -2.28 -5.46
N ILE A 112 13.27 -1.36 -4.68
CA ILE A 112 11.84 -1.11 -4.64
C ILE A 112 11.50 0.19 -5.37
N TYR A 113 10.43 0.17 -6.15
CA TYR A 113 9.79 1.37 -6.66
C TYR A 113 8.61 1.73 -5.75
N ILE A 114 8.56 2.98 -5.29
CA ILE A 114 7.44 3.52 -4.52
C ILE A 114 6.54 4.30 -5.49
N PRO A 115 5.34 3.79 -5.82
CA PRO A 115 4.42 4.52 -6.69
C PRO A 115 3.96 5.81 -6.03
N MET A 116 3.78 6.85 -6.85
CA MET A 116 3.27 8.14 -6.40
C MET A 116 1.75 8.11 -6.22
N GLY A 117 1.27 8.66 -5.11
CA GLY A 117 -0.16 8.95 -4.89
C GLY A 117 -1.01 7.69 -4.72
N ALA A 118 -0.58 6.75 -3.88
CA ALA A 118 -1.31 5.53 -3.52
C ALA A 118 -2.79 5.79 -3.18
N SER A 119 -3.10 6.89 -2.49
CA SER A 119 -4.46 7.28 -2.13
C SER A 119 -5.22 8.03 -3.24
N LYS A 120 -4.54 8.66 -4.20
CA LYS A 120 -5.17 9.66 -5.10
C LYS A 120 -5.51 9.15 -6.50
N ASN A 121 -4.80 8.16 -7.06
CA ASN A 121 -4.85 7.96 -8.52
C ASN A 121 -5.38 6.61 -9.04
N THR A 122 -5.33 5.53 -8.26
CA THR A 122 -5.64 4.19 -8.80
C THR A 122 -6.83 3.54 -8.11
N PHE A 123 -6.90 3.56 -6.78
CA PHE A 123 -8.03 2.96 -6.06
C PHE A 123 -9.35 3.70 -6.28
N ASP A 124 -9.40 5.01 -6.00
CA ASP A 124 -10.59 5.84 -6.26
C ASP A 124 -11.01 5.80 -7.73
N ARG A 125 -10.04 5.63 -8.64
CA ARG A 125 -10.28 5.55 -10.08
C ARG A 125 -10.85 4.21 -10.49
N ASN A 126 -10.25 3.10 -10.06
CA ASN A 126 -10.75 1.75 -10.37
C ASN A 126 -12.10 1.50 -9.69
N ALA A 127 -12.29 2.01 -8.46
CA ALA A 127 -13.58 1.98 -7.79
C ALA A 127 -14.67 2.72 -8.58
N LYS A 128 -14.35 3.88 -9.18
CA LYS A 128 -15.28 4.59 -10.08
C LYS A 128 -15.57 3.82 -11.37
N VAL A 129 -14.56 3.22 -12.00
CA VAL A 129 -14.74 2.35 -13.17
C VAL A 129 -15.65 1.16 -12.84
N LEU A 130 -15.43 0.52 -11.69
CA LEU A 130 -16.23 -0.62 -11.24
C LEU A 130 -17.66 -0.21 -10.84
N ALA A 131 -17.85 0.92 -10.18
CA ALA A 131 -19.17 1.45 -9.85
C ALA A 131 -19.99 1.70 -11.13
N ASP A 132 -19.40 2.37 -12.12
CA ASP A 132 -20.04 2.60 -13.41
C ASP A 132 -20.32 1.29 -14.16
N PHE A 133 -19.41 0.32 -14.09
CA PHE A 133 -19.58 -1.01 -14.68
C PHE A 133 -20.75 -1.76 -14.02
N TYR A 134 -20.87 -1.74 -12.70
CA TYR A 134 -21.97 -2.37 -11.97
C TYR A 134 -23.32 -1.66 -12.20
N GLN A 135 -23.31 -0.40 -12.62
CA GLN A 135 -24.49 0.33 -13.08
C GLN A 135 -24.88 0.00 -14.53
N GLY A 136 -24.15 -0.90 -15.21
CA GLY A 136 -24.47 -1.36 -16.57
C GLY A 136 -23.78 -0.58 -17.69
N THR A 137 -22.84 0.31 -17.38
CA THR A 137 -22.08 1.05 -18.40
C THR A 137 -21.24 0.09 -19.24
N SER A 138 -21.30 0.21 -20.57
CA SER A 138 -20.56 -0.69 -21.46
C SER A 138 -19.04 -0.46 -21.37
N ILE A 139 -18.24 -1.48 -21.71
CA ILE A 139 -16.76 -1.39 -21.70
C ILE A 139 -16.25 -0.24 -22.57
N PHE A 140 -16.91 0.01 -23.70
CA PHE A 140 -16.56 1.09 -24.62
C PHE A 140 -16.85 2.47 -24.00
N GLU A 141 -18.00 2.64 -23.35
CA GLU A 141 -18.34 3.88 -22.65
C GLU A 141 -17.43 4.12 -21.44
N LEU A 142 -17.08 3.07 -20.70
CA LEU A 142 -16.11 3.15 -19.60
C LEU A 142 -14.73 3.61 -20.09
N SER A 143 -14.27 3.07 -21.22
CA SER A 143 -13.01 3.48 -21.86
C SER A 143 -13.00 4.98 -22.19
N LYS A 144 -14.10 5.49 -22.77
CA LYS A 144 -14.25 6.93 -23.09
C LYS A 144 -14.37 7.80 -21.84
N LYS A 145 -15.26 7.44 -20.91
CA LYS A 145 -15.56 8.18 -19.68
C LYS A 145 -14.32 8.32 -18.79
N HIS A 146 -13.54 7.25 -18.66
CA HIS A 146 -12.35 7.20 -17.80
C HIS A 146 -11.04 7.45 -18.55
N LYS A 147 -11.08 7.75 -19.86
CA LYS A 147 -9.93 8.00 -20.73
C LYS A 147 -8.86 6.90 -20.63
N ARG A 148 -9.27 5.64 -20.79
CA ARG A 148 -8.40 4.46 -20.70
C ARG A 148 -8.59 3.54 -21.88
N SER A 149 -7.56 2.75 -22.19
CA SER A 149 -7.69 1.68 -23.18
C SER A 149 -8.71 0.65 -22.69
N ILE A 150 -9.43 0.05 -23.64
CA ILE A 150 -10.36 -1.05 -23.39
C ILE A 150 -9.65 -2.19 -22.62
N GLN A 151 -8.39 -2.47 -22.95
CA GLN A 151 -7.58 -3.47 -22.27
C GLN A 151 -7.38 -3.16 -20.78
N CYS A 152 -7.15 -1.89 -20.43
CA CYS A 152 -7.04 -1.46 -19.04
C CYS A 152 -8.36 -1.65 -18.29
N ILE A 153 -9.50 -1.35 -18.93
CA ILE A 153 -10.83 -1.58 -18.34
C ILE A 153 -11.07 -3.08 -18.08
N TYR A 154 -10.71 -3.96 -19.02
CA TYR A 154 -10.79 -5.41 -18.81
C TYR A 154 -9.93 -5.90 -17.65
N GLN A 155 -8.70 -5.39 -17.52
CA GLN A 155 -7.80 -5.75 -16.42
C GLN A 155 -8.38 -5.35 -15.05
N ILE A 156 -8.98 -4.16 -14.95
CA ILE A 156 -9.64 -3.68 -13.72
C ILE A 156 -10.79 -4.63 -13.34
N ILE A 157 -11.66 -4.98 -14.28
CA ILE A 157 -12.80 -5.87 -14.05
C ILE A 157 -12.34 -7.29 -13.72
N ALA A 158 -11.32 -7.79 -14.39
CA ALA A 158 -10.77 -9.13 -14.16
C ALA A 158 -10.16 -9.27 -12.76
N ALA A 159 -9.41 -8.25 -12.30
CA ALA A 159 -8.86 -8.20 -10.96
C ALA A 159 -9.97 -8.23 -9.89
N GLU A 160 -11.05 -7.46 -10.09
CA GLU A 160 -12.20 -7.45 -9.18
C GLU A 160 -12.94 -8.80 -9.15
N ARG A 161 -13.13 -9.44 -10.31
CA ARG A 161 -13.74 -10.77 -10.38
C ARG A 161 -12.89 -11.83 -9.67
N LYS A 162 -11.56 -11.74 -9.79
CA LYS A 162 -10.62 -12.64 -9.10
C LYS A 162 -10.74 -12.49 -7.59
N LYS A 163 -10.86 -11.25 -7.09
CA LYS A 163 -11.11 -10.95 -5.67
C LYS A 163 -12.44 -11.54 -5.18
N ASN A 164 -13.53 -11.32 -5.93
CA ASN A 164 -14.85 -11.86 -5.58
C ASN A 164 -14.91 -13.40 -5.62
N LYS A 165 -14.07 -14.03 -6.45
CA LYS A 165 -13.90 -15.49 -6.43
C LYS A 165 -13.17 -15.94 -5.16
N ALA A 166 -12.00 -15.37 -4.86
CA ALA A 166 -11.24 -15.72 -3.66
C ALA A 166 -12.05 -15.53 -2.36
N GLN A 167 -12.87 -14.47 -2.25
CA GLN A 167 -13.74 -14.25 -1.10
C GLN A 167 -14.86 -15.29 -0.97
N ARG A 168 -15.38 -15.81 -2.09
CA ARG A 168 -16.37 -16.91 -2.06
C ARG A 168 -15.71 -18.21 -1.64
N ASP A 169 -14.54 -18.50 -2.17
CA ASP A 169 -13.79 -19.73 -1.87
C ASP A 169 -13.37 -19.77 -0.39
N MET A 170 -12.96 -18.63 0.20
CA MET A 170 -12.66 -18.52 1.64
C MET A 170 -13.89 -18.69 2.54
N LYS A 171 -15.08 -18.22 2.11
CA LYS A 171 -16.34 -18.40 2.86
C LYS A 171 -16.88 -19.82 2.80
N GLN A 172 -16.56 -20.58 1.74
CA GLN A 172 -17.01 -21.96 1.58
C GLN A 172 -16.10 -22.98 2.27
N GLY A 173 -14.84 -22.62 2.58
CA GLY A 173 -13.91 -23.46 3.34
C GLY A 173 -14.00 -23.35 4.88
N GLN A 174 -14.98 -22.62 5.42
CA GLN A 174 -15.22 -22.46 6.86
C GLN A 174 -16.47 -23.22 7.36
N ILE A 175 -16.95 -24.21 6.59
CA ILE A 175 -18.06 -25.11 6.97
C ILE A 175 -17.49 -26.49 7.25
#